data_AF-A0AAU3PZA5-F1
#
_entry.id   AF-A0AAU3PZA5-F1
#
_cell.length_a   1.000
_cell.length_b   1.000
_cell.length_c   1.000
_cell.angle_alpha   90.00
_cell.angle_beta   90.00
_cell.angle_gamma   90.00
#
_symmetry.space_group_name_H-M   'P 1'
#
loop_
_entity.id
_entity.type
_entity.pdbx_description
1 polymer ?
#
loop_
_entity_poly.entity_id
_entity_poly.type
_entity_poly.pdbx_seq_one_letter_code
_entity_poly.pdbx_strand_id
1 'polypeptide(L)'
;MTDQLEPTTNSEPQEYLAAATDIILNLPARHEFVNADIHRAMRANGWPELREPRHFGPMLIRLRNAGFIVKVDERSTRARSHGGMTSVWRRTVQPPQS
;
A
#
# COMPACT_ATOMS: atom_id res chain seq x y z
N MET A 1 -4.92 -2.72 41.58
CA MET A 1 -4.64 -1.43 40.92
C MET A 1 -4.62 -1.74 39.44
N THR A 2 -5.62 -1.21 38.72
CA THR A 2 -6.06 -1.61 37.39
C THR A 2 -5.03 -1.27 36.30
N ASP A 3 -4.99 -2.16 35.28
CA ASP A 3 -4.39 -2.06 33.95
C ASP A 3 -3.99 -0.68 33.44
N GLN A 4 -2.76 -0.59 32.90
CA GLN A 4 -2.48 0.09 31.63
C GLN A 4 -1.39 -0.67 30.86
N LEU A 5 -1.79 -1.75 30.18
CA LEU A 5 -1.11 -2.19 28.98
C LEU A 5 -1.40 -1.15 27.91
N GLU A 6 -0.47 -0.21 27.72
CA GLU A 6 -0.53 0.71 26.58
C GLU A 6 -0.58 -0.11 25.29
N PRO A 7 -1.52 0.16 24.36
CA PRO A 7 -1.51 -0.50 23.07
C PRO A 7 -0.33 0.07 22.27
N THR A 8 0.86 -0.52 22.44
CA THR A 8 1.96 -0.34 21.50
C THR A 8 1.61 -1.12 20.24
N THR A 9 0.61 -0.69 19.50
CA THR A 9 0.45 -1.06 18.09
C THR A 9 1.53 -0.33 17.28
N ASN A 10 2.79 -0.58 17.62
CA ASN A 10 3.97 -0.31 16.80
C ASN A 10 4.10 -1.51 15.87
N SER A 11 3.26 -1.58 14.83
CA SER A 11 3.51 -2.55 13.78
C SER A 11 4.85 -2.22 13.14
N GLU A 12 5.79 -3.17 13.17
CA GLU A 12 7.08 -2.97 12.51
C GLU A 12 6.86 -2.67 11.02
N PRO A 13 7.73 -1.88 10.36
CA PRO A 13 7.57 -1.54 8.95
C PRO A 13 7.33 -2.77 8.06
N GLN A 14 7.90 -3.92 8.42
CA GLN A 14 7.71 -5.18 7.71
C GLN A 14 6.28 -5.73 7.83
N GLU A 15 5.66 -5.70 9.01
CA GLU A 15 4.29 -6.15 9.22
C GLU A 15 3.29 -5.28 8.46
N TYR A 16 3.49 -3.95 8.52
CA TYR A 16 2.67 -3.02 7.76
C TYR A 16 2.75 -3.31 6.25
N LEU A 17 3.97 -3.55 5.73
CA LEU A 17 4.17 -3.84 4.31
C LEU A 17 3.61 -5.21 3.90
N ALA A 18 3.66 -6.21 4.78
CA ALA A 18 3.03 -7.50 4.56
C ALA A 18 1.51 -7.36 4.46
N ALA A 19 0.88 -6.69 5.42
CA ALA A 19 -0.55 -6.42 5.40
C ALA A 19 -0.98 -5.58 4.19
N ALA A 20 -0.21 -4.55 3.82
CA ALA A 20 -0.47 -3.77 2.62
C ALA A 20 -0.34 -4.61 1.33
N THR A 21 0.61 -5.56 1.31
CA THR A 21 0.75 -6.52 0.20
C THR A 21 -0.48 -7.40 0.10
N ASP A 22 -0.98 -7.92 1.22
CA ASP A 22 -2.18 -8.76 1.23
C ASP A 22 -3.42 -8.00 0.74
N ILE A 23 -3.59 -6.73 1.13
CA ILE A 23 -4.65 -5.89 0.59
C ILE A 23 -4.53 -5.79 -0.93
N ILE A 24 -3.35 -5.47 -1.46
CA ILE A 24 -3.12 -5.34 -2.90
C ILE A 24 -3.41 -6.66 -3.62
N LEU A 25 -2.92 -7.79 -3.10
CA LEU A 25 -3.10 -9.09 -3.73
C LEU A 25 -4.57 -9.54 -3.73
N ASN A 26 -5.36 -9.13 -2.74
CA ASN A 26 -6.80 -9.42 -2.68
C ASN A 26 -7.68 -8.45 -3.48
N LEU A 27 -7.12 -7.37 -4.04
CA LEU A 27 -7.88 -6.50 -4.95
C LEU A 27 -8.35 -7.29 -6.19
N PRO A 28 -9.54 -6.98 -6.73
CA PRO A 28 -10.04 -7.61 -7.95
C PRO A 28 -9.05 -7.47 -9.11
N ALA A 29 -9.02 -8.47 -10.00
CA ALA A 29 -8.24 -8.38 -11.23
C ALA A 29 -8.63 -7.11 -12.02
N ARG A 30 -7.63 -6.45 -12.61
CA ARG A 30 -7.77 -5.18 -13.34
C ARG A 30 -8.19 -3.97 -12.49
N HIS A 31 -8.31 -4.11 -11.18
CA HIS A 31 -8.58 -2.97 -10.29
C HIS A 31 -7.40 -2.01 -10.29
N GLU A 32 -7.69 -0.71 -10.47
CA GLU A 32 -6.71 0.37 -10.44
C GLU A 32 -6.69 1.03 -9.05
N PHE A 33 -5.51 1.36 -8.57
CA PHE A 33 -5.31 1.98 -7.26
C PHE A 33 -4.12 2.92 -7.26
N VAL A 34 -4.14 3.89 -6.34
CA VAL A 34 -2.98 4.69 -5.95
C VAL A 34 -2.55 4.37 -4.52
N ASN A 35 -1.34 4.77 -4.12
CA ASN A 35 -0.83 4.49 -2.77
C ASN A 35 -1.78 4.98 -1.66
N ALA A 36 -2.44 6.12 -1.88
CA ALA A 36 -3.39 6.69 -0.92
C ALA A 36 -4.62 5.79 -0.67
N ASP A 37 -5.05 5.00 -1.66
CA ASP A 37 -6.15 4.07 -1.51
C ASP A 37 -5.76 2.92 -0.56
N ILE A 38 -4.54 2.40 -0.72
CA ILE A 38 -4.01 1.34 0.15
C ILE A 38 -3.80 1.86 1.57
N HIS A 39 -3.25 3.06 1.75
CA HIS A 39 -3.14 3.67 3.09
C HIS A 39 -4.51 3.89 3.75
N ARG A 40 -5.54 4.24 2.97
CA ARG A 40 -6.91 4.35 3.49
C ARG A 40 -7.46 3.00 3.91
N ALA A 41 -7.27 1.96 3.08
CA ALA A 41 -7.68 0.59 3.42
C ALA A 41 -6.95 0.08 4.67
N MET A 42 -5.64 0.32 4.80
CA MET A 42 -4.87 -0.03 5.99
C MET A 42 -5.46 0.62 7.26
N ARG A 43 -5.71 1.94 7.24
CA ARG A 43 -6.33 2.65 8.36
C ARG A 43 -7.73 2.13 8.70
N ALA A 44 -8.54 1.81 7.69
CA ALA A 44 -9.87 1.22 7.89
C ALA A 44 -9.81 -0.18 8.53
N ASN A 45 -8.70 -0.90 8.37
CA ASN A 45 -8.43 -2.19 9.01
C ASN A 45 -7.68 -2.05 10.35
N GLY A 46 -7.60 -0.86 10.92
CA GLY A 46 -6.97 -0.62 12.23
C GLY A 46 -5.44 -0.53 12.21
N TRP A 47 -4.81 -0.52 11.03
CA TRP A 47 -3.36 -0.36 10.94
C TRP A 47 -2.95 1.11 11.13
N PRO A 48 -1.89 1.38 11.94
CA PRO A 48 -1.36 2.73 12.12
C PRO A 48 -0.72 3.26 10.83
N GLU A 49 -0.52 4.57 10.73
CA GLU A 49 0.20 5.13 9.58
C GLU A 49 1.66 4.67 9.54
N LEU A 50 2.15 4.36 8.33
CA LEU A 50 3.54 3.95 8.14
C LEU A 50 4.46 5.16 8.41
N ARG A 51 5.32 5.04 9.43
CA ARG A 51 6.29 6.08 9.81
C ARG A 51 7.22 6.49 8.68
N GLU A 52 7.57 5.53 7.81
CA GLU A 52 8.47 5.75 6.68
C GLU A 52 7.77 5.42 5.34
N PRO A 53 7.00 6.36 4.77
CA PRO A 53 6.29 6.17 3.50
C PRO A 53 7.21 5.75 2.34
N ARG A 54 8.50 6.08 2.43
CA ARG A 54 9.54 5.69 1.45
C ARG A 54 9.67 4.18 1.25
N HIS A 55 9.33 3.36 2.25
CA HIS A 55 9.41 1.90 2.12
C HIS A 55 8.31 1.31 1.24
N PHE A 56 7.25 2.06 0.98
CA PHE A 56 6.13 1.61 0.16
C PHE A 56 6.52 1.44 -1.32
N GLY A 57 7.37 2.34 -1.84
CA GLY A 57 7.83 2.31 -3.22
C GLY A 57 8.57 1.02 -3.60
N PRO A 58 9.63 0.61 -2.86
CA PRO A 58 10.31 -0.66 -3.09
C PRO A 58 9.40 -1.89 -3.05
N MET A 59 8.39 -1.92 -2.18
CA MET A 59 7.41 -3.00 -2.12
C MET A 59 6.58 -3.10 -3.40
N LEU A 60 6.08 -1.97 -3.93
CA LEU A 60 5.34 -1.94 -5.19
C LEU A 60 6.21 -2.37 -6.38
N ILE A 61 7.50 -1.98 -6.40
CA ILE A 61 8.45 -2.42 -7.43
C ILE A 61 8.62 -3.94 -7.39
N ARG A 62 8.74 -4.55 -6.21
CA ARG A 62 8.80 -6.02 -6.07
C ARG A 62 7.55 -6.70 -6.63
N LEU A 63 6.37 -6.21 -6.27
CA LEU A 63 5.10 -6.75 -6.78
C LEU A 63 4.96 -6.60 -8.30
N ARG A 64 5.45 -5.49 -8.86
CA ARG A 64 5.48 -5.27 -10.30
C ARG A 64 6.41 -6.25 -11.01
N ASN A 65 7.63 -6.42 -10.48
CA ASN A 65 8.63 -7.33 -11.06
C ASN A 65 8.14 -8.79 -10.99
N ALA A 66 7.41 -9.14 -9.93
CA ALA A 66 6.71 -10.40 -9.81
C ALA A 66 5.38 -10.43 -10.60
N GLY A 67 5.04 -9.44 -11.42
CA GLY A 67 3.86 -9.51 -12.30
C GLY A 67 2.49 -9.45 -11.62
N PHE A 68 2.39 -9.15 -10.33
CA PHE A 68 1.09 -9.01 -9.63
C PHE A 68 0.39 -7.68 -9.93
N ILE A 69 1.17 -6.65 -10.24
CA ILE A 69 0.67 -5.33 -10.59
C ILE A 69 1.44 -4.74 -11.78
N VAL A 70 0.82 -3.79 -12.47
CA VAL A 70 1.48 -2.99 -13.51
C VAL A 70 1.23 -1.51 -13.25
N LYS A 71 2.22 -0.67 -13.54
CA LYS A 71 2.02 0.78 -13.58
C LYS A 71 1.29 1.11 -14.88
N VAL A 72 0.17 1.82 -14.79
CA VAL A 72 -0.67 2.15 -15.97
C VAL A 72 -0.69 3.63 -16.27
N ASP A 73 -0.42 4.49 -15.28
CA ASP A 73 -0.50 5.93 -15.43
C ASP A 73 0.26 6.67 -14.31
N GLU A 74 0.35 7.99 -14.45
CA GLU A 74 0.74 8.93 -13.40
C GLU A 74 -0.32 10.04 -13.29
N ARG A 75 -0.88 10.23 -12.09
CA ARG A 75 -1.89 11.26 -11.81
C ARG A 75 -1.30 12.38 -10.99
N SER A 76 -1.58 13.62 -11.41
CA SER A 76 -1.32 14.78 -10.56
C SER A 76 -2.31 14.79 -9.41
N THR A 77 -1.81 14.86 -8.19
CA THR A 77 -2.64 15.06 -6.99
C THR A 77 -2.65 16.53 -6.65
N ARG A 78 -3.84 17.08 -6.36
CA ARG A 78 -4.01 18.43 -5.79
C ARG A 78 -3.63 18.42 -4.30
N ALA A 79 -2.41 18.03 -3.97
CA ALA A 79 -1.86 18.23 -2.63
C ALA A 79 -1.01 19.52 -2.65
N ARG A 80 -1.38 20.44 -1.76
CA ARG A 80 -0.87 21.81 -1.51
C ARG A 80 0.46 22.19 -2.20
N SER A 81 0.39 23.25 -3.00
CA SER A 81 1.49 24.13 -3.45
C SER A 81 2.58 23.57 -4.38
N HIS A 82 2.79 22.26 -4.44
CA HIS A 82 3.64 21.59 -5.45
C HIS A 82 2.96 20.26 -5.79
N GLY A 83 2.17 20.24 -6.88
CA GLY A 83 1.31 19.09 -7.20
C GLY A 83 2.08 17.77 -7.17
N GLY A 84 1.81 16.94 -6.16
CA GLY A 84 2.47 15.66 -6.01
C GLY A 84 2.01 14.71 -7.12
N MET A 85 2.94 14.16 -7.90
CA MET A 85 2.61 13.10 -8.86
C MET A 85 2.44 11.78 -8.11
N THR A 86 1.39 11.02 -8.42
CA THR A 86 1.20 9.66 -7.89
C THR A 86 1.11 8.65 -9.03
N SER A 87 1.74 7.50 -8.86
CA SER A 87 1.62 6.42 -9.85
C SER A 87 0.28 5.71 -9.67
N VAL A 88 -0.39 5.43 -10.78
CA VAL A 88 -1.56 4.55 -10.82
C VAL A 88 -1.09 3.15 -11.16
N TRP A 89 -1.48 2.22 -10.31
CA TRP A 89 -1.17 0.80 -10.43
C TRP A 89 -2.44 0.03 -10.75
N ARG A 90 -2.30 -1.12 -11.40
CA ARG A 90 -3.40 -2.01 -11.73
C ARG A 90 -3.06 -3.45 -11.40
N ARG A 91 -3.99 -4.19 -10.79
CA ARG A 91 -3.87 -5.64 -10.58
C ARG A 91 -3.91 -6.42 -11.89
N THR A 92 -3.04 -7.41 -12.00
CA THR A 92 -3.03 -8.35 -13.12
C THR A 92 -4.05 -9.47 -12.92
N VAL A 93 -4.42 -10.15 -14.02
CA VAL A 93 -5.45 -11.20 -14.03
C VAL A 93 -4.91 -12.56 -13.57
N GLN A 94 -3.60 -12.78 -13.70
CA GLN A 94 -2.93 -13.98 -13.23
C GLN A 94 -1.75 -13.58 -12.34
N PRO A 95 -1.53 -14.26 -11.18
CA PRO A 95 -0.20 -14.26 -10.58
C PRO A 95 0.79 -14.81 -11.62
N PRO A 96 2.07 -14.41 -11.58
CA PRO A 96 3.06 -14.93 -12.52
C PRO A 96 3.02 -16.47 -12.46
N GLN A 97 2.92 -17.12 -13.61
CA GLN A 97 3.18 -18.55 -13.67
C GLN A 97 4.65 -18.73 -13.31
N SER A 98 4.89 -19.46 -12.23
CA SER A 98 6.24 -19.77 -11.72
C SER A 98 7.01 -20.61 -12.72
#